data_AF-A0A414Q2M3-F1
#
_entry.id   AF-A0A414Q2M3-F1
#
_cell.length_a   1.000
_cell.length_b   1.000
_cell.length_c   1.000
_cell.angle_alpha   90.00
_cell.angle_beta   90.00
_cell.angle_gamma   90.00
#
_symmetry.space_group_name_H-M   'P 1'
#
loop_
_entity.id
_entity.type
_entity.pdbx_description
1 polymer ?
#
loop_
_entity_poly.entity_id
_entity_poly.type
_entity_poly.pdbx_seq_one_letter_code
_entity_poly.pdbx_strand_id
1 'polypeptide(L)'
;MTVDNFFKEISFINSFLLDVHDHEIDFLFNLADKYKVNKLELAHHILDYREKYVKRPRVCRKVIDLETGFEYRDIKTYTEAFGLDYQKGYRLVMNNPNKFKLVEIDNGRI
;
A
#
# COMPACT_ATOMS: atom_id res chain seq x y z
N MET A 1 -15.89 1.59 -23.81
CA MET A 1 -15.23 2.86 -23.38
C MET A 1 -13.76 2.56 -23.10
N THR A 2 -12.81 3.47 -23.41
CA THR A 2 -11.38 3.24 -23.14
C THR A 2 -11.04 3.48 -21.67
N VAL A 3 -9.97 2.87 -21.18
CA VAL A 3 -9.50 3.04 -19.79
C VAL A 3 -9.14 4.49 -19.46
N ASP A 4 -8.55 5.23 -20.41
CA ASP A 4 -8.20 6.64 -20.21
C ASP A 4 -9.45 7.54 -20.05
N ASN A 5 -10.51 7.25 -20.82
CA ASN A 5 -11.76 7.99 -20.70
C ASN A 5 -12.51 7.61 -19.42
N PHE A 6 -12.42 6.35 -19.00
CA PHE A 6 -12.93 5.89 -17.71
C PHE A 6 -12.33 6.69 -16.55
N PHE A 7 -11.00 6.75 -16.43
CA PHE A 7 -10.37 7.49 -15.33
C PHE A 7 -10.70 8.99 -15.35
N LYS A 8 -10.81 9.60 -16.54
CA LYS A 8 -11.29 10.99 -16.66
C LYS A 8 -12.72 11.16 -16.16
N GLU A 9 -13.61 10.24 -16.52
CA GLU A 9 -15.04 10.31 -16.18
C GLU A 9 -15.30 10.11 -14.69
N ILE A 10 -14.50 9.27 -14.02
CA ILE A 10 -14.55 9.11 -12.56
C ILE A 10 -13.63 10.09 -11.82
N SER A 11 -13.01 11.05 -12.53
CA SER A 11 -12.07 12.03 -11.98
C SER A 11 -10.95 11.39 -11.12
N PHE A 12 -10.51 10.20 -11.53
CA PHE A 12 -9.55 9.40 -10.78
C PHE A 12 -8.13 9.71 -11.24
N ILE A 13 -7.25 9.97 -10.27
CA ILE A 13 -5.86 10.31 -10.55
C ILE A 13 -5.04 9.02 -10.60
N ASN A 14 -4.39 8.73 -11.73
CA ASN A 14 -3.63 7.49 -11.92
C ASN A 14 -2.55 7.26 -10.84
N SER A 15 -2.01 8.31 -10.22
CA SER A 15 -1.04 8.17 -9.12
C SER A 15 -1.59 7.39 -7.93
N PHE A 16 -2.92 7.40 -7.72
CA PHE A 16 -3.55 6.60 -6.69
C PHE A 16 -3.40 5.10 -6.92
N LEU A 17 -3.21 4.63 -8.17
CA LEU A 17 -2.99 3.21 -8.45
C LEU A 17 -1.76 2.62 -7.72
N LEU A 18 -0.83 3.47 -7.27
CA LEU A 18 0.36 3.08 -6.50
C LEU A 18 0.05 2.75 -5.03
N ASP A 19 -0.91 3.45 -4.45
CA ASP A 19 -1.31 3.32 -3.05
C ASP A 19 -2.62 2.51 -2.89
N VAL A 20 -3.28 2.21 -4.02
CA VAL A 20 -4.55 1.49 -4.08
C VAL A 20 -4.44 0.11 -3.44
N HIS A 21 -5.25 -0.13 -2.42
CA HIS A 21 -5.37 -1.45 -1.80
C HIS A 21 -6.28 -2.37 -2.62
N ASP A 22 -6.26 -3.69 -2.37
CA ASP A 22 -7.04 -4.67 -3.13
C ASP A 22 -8.54 -4.35 -3.19
N HIS A 23 -9.11 -3.79 -2.12
CA HIS A 23 -10.51 -3.37 -2.07
C HIS A 23 -10.84 -2.15 -2.94
N GLU A 24 -9.86 -1.29 -3.22
CA GLU A 24 -10.01 -0.15 -4.14
C GLU A 24 -9.85 -0.60 -5.60
N ILE A 25 -9.08 -1.66 -5.85
CA ILE A 25 -9.07 -2.35 -7.15
C ILE A 25 -10.45 -2.95 -7.43
N ASP A 26 -11.04 -3.64 -6.46
CA ASP A 26 -12.40 -4.20 -6.59
C ASP A 26 -13.44 -3.10 -6.89
N PHE A 27 -13.30 -1.93 -6.26
CA PHE A 27 -14.13 -0.76 -6.56
C PHE A 27 -13.98 -0.30 -8.03
N LEU A 28 -12.76 -0.23 -8.55
CA LEU A 28 -12.51 0.12 -9.96
C LEU A 28 -13.12 -0.92 -10.93
N PHE A 29 -13.05 -2.21 -10.61
CA PHE A 29 -13.67 -3.26 -11.42
C PHE A 29 -15.20 -3.20 -11.39
N ASN A 30 -15.80 -2.86 -10.24
CA ASN A 30 -17.24 -2.67 -10.13
C ASN A 30 -17.71 -1.44 -10.92
N LEU A 31 -16.94 -0.36 -10.91
CA LEU A 31 -17.21 0.81 -11.75
C LEU A 31 -17.01 0.49 -13.24
N ALA A 32 -16.01 -0.33 -13.59
CA ALA A 32 -15.78 -0.74 -14.98
C ALA A 32 -17.02 -1.41 -15.59
N ASP A 33 -17.77 -2.22 -14.82
CA ASP A 33 -19.05 -2.79 -15.27
C ASP A 33 -20.08 -1.70 -15.59
N LYS A 34 -20.26 -0.75 -14.67
CA LYS A 34 -21.22 0.35 -14.81
C LYS A 34 -20.94 1.20 -16.05
N TYR A 35 -19.67 1.43 -16.34
CA TYR A 35 -19.23 2.27 -17.45
C TYR A 35 -18.86 1.49 -18.73
N LYS A 36 -19.11 0.17 -18.77
CA LYS A 36 -18.85 -0.70 -19.93
C LYS A 36 -17.39 -0.57 -20.43
N VAL A 37 -16.46 -0.64 -19.47
CA VAL A 37 -15.01 -0.67 -19.71
C VAL A 37 -14.56 -2.12 -19.74
N ASN A 38 -13.61 -2.45 -20.61
CA ASN A 38 -13.03 -3.78 -20.64
C ASN A 38 -12.17 -4.01 -19.38
N LYS A 39 -12.60 -4.94 -18.53
CA LYS A 39 -11.90 -5.28 -17.29
C LYS A 39 -10.49 -5.82 -17.52
N LEU A 40 -10.26 -6.56 -18.61
CA LEU A 40 -8.93 -7.07 -18.96
C LEU A 40 -7.97 -5.93 -19.29
N GLU A 41 -8.47 -4.95 -20.05
CA GLU A 41 -7.71 -3.75 -20.44
C GLU A 41 -7.42 -2.88 -19.21
N LEU A 42 -8.40 -2.74 -18.31
CA LEU A 42 -8.22 -2.05 -17.03
C LEU A 42 -7.18 -2.76 -16.14
N ALA A 43 -7.23 -4.08 -16.04
CA ALA A 43 -6.26 -4.87 -15.28
C ALA A 43 -4.84 -4.68 -15.82
N HIS A 44 -4.65 -4.78 -17.14
CA HIS A 44 -3.35 -4.54 -17.78
C HIS A 44 -2.88 -3.10 -17.55
N HIS A 45 -3.76 -2.10 -17.64
CA HIS A 45 -3.38 -0.71 -17.37
C HIS A 45 -2.93 -0.51 -15.92
N ILE A 46 -3.64 -1.10 -14.95
CA ILE A 46 -3.27 -1.02 -13.53
C ILE A 46 -1.92 -1.72 -13.29
N LEU A 47 -1.72 -2.90 -13.87
CA LEU A 47 -0.47 -3.65 -13.78
C LEU A 47 0.69 -2.91 -14.43
N ASP A 48 0.54 -2.42 -15.67
CA ASP A 48 1.57 -1.66 -16.37
C ASP A 48 1.91 -0.36 -15.63
N TYR A 49 0.90 0.35 -15.12
CA TYR A 49 1.12 1.56 -14.33
C TYR A 49 1.88 1.23 -13.04
N ARG A 50 1.48 0.16 -12.35
CA ARG A 50 2.21 -0.33 -11.20
C ARG A 50 3.62 -0.73 -11.59
N GLU A 51 3.87 -1.59 -12.56
CA GLU A 51 5.23 -1.99 -12.94
C GLU A 51 6.12 -0.81 -13.37
N LYS A 52 5.55 0.16 -14.09
CA LYS A 52 6.26 1.35 -14.57
C LYS A 52 6.65 2.30 -13.45
N TYR A 53 5.79 2.48 -12.45
CA TYR A 53 5.94 3.51 -11.41
C TYR A 53 6.20 2.93 -9.99
N VAL A 54 5.95 1.64 -9.77
CA VAL A 54 6.43 0.79 -8.65
C VAL A 54 7.89 0.39 -8.88
N LYS A 55 8.69 1.23 -9.54
CA LYS A 55 10.15 1.26 -9.33
C LYS A 55 10.45 1.79 -7.91
N ARG A 56 10.00 0.98 -6.94
CA ARG A 56 10.22 0.83 -5.50
C ARG A 56 10.01 2.06 -4.60
N PRO A 57 9.26 1.93 -3.49
CA PRO A 57 9.74 2.54 -2.26
C PRO A 57 11.10 1.90 -2.00
N ARG A 58 12.18 2.67 -2.18
CA ARG A 58 13.51 2.28 -1.71
C ARG A 58 13.54 2.17 -0.18
N VAL A 59 12.47 2.60 0.47
CA VAL A 59 12.36 2.76 1.90
C VAL A 59 11.51 1.64 2.49
N CYS A 60 12.12 0.78 3.31
CA CYS A 60 11.41 -0.14 4.20
C CYS A 60 11.18 0.54 5.55
N ARG A 61 10.00 0.36 6.13
CA ARG A 61 9.68 0.90 7.47
C ARG A 61 9.97 -0.13 8.54
N LYS A 62 11.03 0.07 9.32
CA LYS A 62 11.27 -0.71 10.54
C LYS A 62 10.53 -0.12 11.72
N VAL A 63 10.15 -0.98 12.67
CA VAL A 63 9.65 -0.58 13.99
C VAL A 63 10.73 -0.92 15.00
N ILE A 64 11.13 0.07 15.80
CA ILE A 64 12.07 -0.12 16.90
C ILE A 64 11.30 0.02 18.20
N ASP A 65 11.33 -1.01 19.04
CA ASP A 65 10.87 -0.90 20.42
C ASP A 65 11.96 -0.19 21.23
N LEU A 66 11.66 1.00 21.75
CA LEU A 66 12.59 1.87 22.45
C LEU A 66 12.90 1.40 23.88
N GLU A 67 12.04 0.55 24.47
CA GLU A 67 12.27 -0.02 25.79
C GLU A 67 13.25 -1.20 25.73
N THR A 68 13.13 -2.02 24.69
CA THR A 68 13.91 -3.27 24.56
C THR A 68 15.04 -3.20 23.54
N GLY A 69 15.00 -2.23 22.63
CA GLY A 69 15.94 -2.08 21.51
C GLY A 69 15.69 -3.05 20.35
N PHE A 70 14.66 -3.88 20.38
CA PHE A 70 14.38 -4.83 19.30
C PHE A 70 13.90 -4.13 18.03
N GLU A 71 14.47 -4.55 16.90
CA GLU A 71 14.07 -4.10 15.57
C GLU A 71 13.15 -5.13 14.89
N TYR A 72 11.97 -4.68 14.50
CA TYR A 72 11.05 -5.42 13.66
C TYR A 72 11.13 -4.87 12.25
N ARG A 73 11.17 -5.77 11.25
CA ARG A 73 11.29 -5.39 9.84
C ARG A 73 10.18 -4.43 9.41
N ASP A 74 8.98 -4.62 9.95
CA ASP A 74 7.80 -3.80 9.77
C ASP A 74 6.79 -4.04 10.92
N ILE A 75 5.69 -3.29 10.89
CA ILE A 75 4.59 -3.42 11.87
C ILE A 75 3.97 -4.83 11.81
N LYS A 76 3.98 -5.48 10.64
CA LYS A 76 3.41 -6.82 10.46
C LYS A 76 4.22 -7.85 11.25
N THR A 77 5.53 -7.81 11.10
CA THR A 77 6.49 -8.65 11.80
C THR A 77 6.38 -8.44 13.31
N TYR A 78 6.18 -7.19 13.76
CA TYR A 78 5.88 -6.89 15.16
C TYR A 78 4.57 -7.55 15.61
N THR A 79 3.46 -7.35 14.88
CA THR A 79 2.16 -7.93 15.26
C THR A 79 2.18 -9.44 15.36
N GLU A 80 2.87 -10.12 14.43
CA GLU A 80 3.04 -11.57 14.43
C GLU A 80 3.86 -12.04 15.64
N ALA A 81 4.96 -11.35 15.96
CA ALA A 81 5.81 -11.69 17.10
C ALA A 81 5.09 -11.53 18.45
N PHE A 82 4.19 -10.57 18.56
CA PHE A 82 3.41 -10.30 19.78
C PHE A 82 2.03 -10.96 19.79
N GLY A 83 1.68 -11.75 18.77
CA GLY A 83 0.38 -12.42 18.66
C GLY A 83 -0.81 -11.45 18.61
N LEU A 84 -0.59 -10.25 18.06
CA LEU A 84 -1.60 -9.20 17.93
C LEU A 84 -2.24 -9.23 16.54
N ASP A 85 -3.51 -8.83 16.48
CA ASP A 85 -4.14 -8.48 15.20
C ASP A 85 -3.40 -7.30 14.55
N TYR A 86 -3.20 -7.36 13.24
CA TYR A 86 -2.42 -6.37 12.48
C TYR A 86 -2.96 -4.94 12.66
N GLN A 87 -4.29 -4.75 12.63
CA GLN A 87 -4.90 -3.44 12.81
C GLN A 87 -4.72 -2.92 14.24
N LYS A 88 -4.79 -3.82 15.23
CA LYS A 88 -4.59 -3.47 16.65
C LYS A 88 -3.15 -3.10 16.95
N GLY A 89 -2.18 -3.87 16.46
CA GLY A 89 -0.76 -3.56 16.66
C GLY A 89 -0.34 -2.28 15.96
N TYR A 90 -0.88 -1.97 14.77
CA TYR A 90 -0.65 -0.69 14.10
C TYR A 90 -1.10 0.51 14.97
N ARG A 91 -2.31 0.45 15.53
CA ARG A 91 -2.82 1.50 16.43
C ARG A 91 -1.97 1.65 17.69
N LEU A 92 -1.52 0.54 18.28
CA LEU A 92 -0.66 0.56 19.46
C LEU A 92 0.67 1.27 19.18
N VAL A 93 1.31 0.95 18.05
CA VAL A 93 2.58 1.55 17.63
C VAL A 93 2.42 3.04 17.37
N MET A 94 1.38 3.45 16.64
CA MET A 94 1.14 4.87 16.34
C MET A 94 0.79 5.71 17.57
N ASN A 95 0.05 5.14 18.52
CA ASN A 95 -0.41 5.84 19.71
C ASN A 95 0.60 5.87 20.86
N ASN A 96 1.72 5.14 20.74
CA ASN A 96 2.76 5.09 21.78
C ASN A 96 4.14 5.49 21.24
N PRO A 97 4.33 6.76 20.85
CA PRO A 97 5.57 7.26 20.25
C PRO A 97 6.77 7.25 21.20
N ASN A 98 6.53 7.13 22.52
CA ASN A 98 7.58 7.02 23.53
C ASN A 98 8.11 5.60 23.67
N LYS A 99 7.32 4.60 23.25
CA LYS A 99 7.70 3.19 23.28
C LYS A 99 8.16 2.68 21.92
N PHE A 100 7.62 3.20 20.83
CA PHE A 100 7.94 2.72 19.49
C PHE A 100 8.40 3.85 18.58
N LYS A 101 9.44 3.56 17.80
CA LYS A 101 9.93 4.45 16.75
C LYS A 101 9.79 3.77 15.38
N LEU A 102 9.05 4.41 14.50
CA LEU A 102 9.01 4.06 13.08
C LEU A 102 10.19 4.70 12.38
N VAL A 103 11.00 3.89 11.72
CA VAL A 103 12.19 4.34 10.99
C VAL A 103 12.06 3.90 9.53
N GLU A 104 12.22 4.87 8.65
CA GLU A 104 12.32 4.66 7.22
C GLU A 104 13.77 4.36 6.86
N ILE A 105 14.02 3.16 6.32
CA ILE A 105 15.35 2.68 5.95
C ILE A 105 15.40 2.52 4.44
N ASP A 106 16.31 3.26 3.82
CA ASP A 106 16.66 3.05 2.42
C ASP A 106 17.37 1.70 2.26
N ASN A 107 16.70 0.72 1.67
CA ASN A 107 17.26 -0.54 1.21
C ASN A 107 18.06 -0.30 -0.09
N GLY A 108 19.06 0.57 0.01
CA GLY A 108 20.00 0.86 -1.05
C GLY A 108 20.56 -0.44 -1.63
N ARG A 109 20.51 -0.58 -2.96
CA ARG A 109 21.26 -1.62 -3.65
C ARG A 109 22.76 -1.35 -3.43
N ILE A 110 23.44 -2.29 -2.77
CA ILE A 110 24.82 -2.65 -3.11
C ILE A 110 24.74 -3.48 -4.40
#